data_AF-A0A2E0YSR0-F1
#
_entry.id   AF-A0A2E0YSR0-F1
#
_cell.length_a   1.000
_cell.length_b   1.000
_cell.length_c   1.000
_cell.angle_alpha   90.00
_cell.angle_beta   90.00
_cell.angle_gamma   90.00
#
_symmetry.space_group_name_H-M   'P 1'
#
loop_
_entity.id
_entity.type
_entity.pdbx_description
1 polymer ?
#
loop_
_entity_poly.entity_id
_entity_poly.type
_entity_poly.pdbx_seq_one_letter_code
_entity_poly.pdbx_strand_id
1 'polypeptide(L)'
;MSSSKHHPMSQLLRILLCCSAATVMSHSAVAEERPITAISTLTQIDRYSVIAVRPTAGQQDLLSVTRAITIPDDIESVGDAVHWMLRGSGYRLAADAVLSEEAKAMLELPLPAVHRRFEPMPLQTVMGLMIGPAFQLIQDPVHRLIAFERCADSPGRNTTGGSQ
;
A
#
# COMPACT_ATOMS: atom_id res chain seq x y z
N MET A 1 -0.26 63.25 10.17
CA MET A 1 -0.88 63.28 11.52
C MET A 1 -2.05 62.31 11.51
N SER A 2 -2.11 61.44 12.53
CA SER A 2 -3.17 60.49 12.90
C SER A 2 -3.62 59.47 11.84
N SER A 3 -3.23 58.19 11.98
CA SER A 3 -3.80 57.19 12.90
C SER A 3 -5.26 56.85 12.58
N SER A 4 -5.51 55.63 12.11
CA SER A 4 -6.32 54.69 12.90
C SER A 4 -6.29 53.30 12.25
N LYS A 5 -6.12 52.31 13.13
CA LYS A 5 -5.99 50.88 12.92
C LYS A 5 -7.23 50.27 13.50
N HIS A 6 -8.01 49.46 12.78
CA HIS A 6 -8.97 48.56 13.45
C HIS A 6 -9.21 47.24 12.69
N HIS A 7 -8.84 46.15 13.36
CA HIS A 7 -9.51 44.85 13.31
C HIS A 7 -10.97 45.00 13.77
N PRO A 8 -11.84 44.10 13.31
CA PRO A 8 -12.69 43.38 14.28
C PRO A 8 -12.98 41.94 13.81
N MET A 9 -13.48 41.01 14.61
CA MET A 9 -13.54 40.77 16.04
C MET A 9 -14.21 39.40 16.15
N SER A 10 -13.69 38.53 17.00
CA SER A 10 -14.38 37.34 17.50
C SER A 10 -15.47 37.79 18.49
N GLN A 11 -16.69 37.24 18.39
CA GLN A 11 -17.56 37.14 19.54
C GLN A 11 -18.54 35.95 19.46
N LEU A 12 -18.21 34.99 20.32
CA LEU A 12 -19.02 33.96 20.98
C LEU A 12 -20.52 34.27 21.16
N LEU A 13 -21.36 33.30 20.78
CA LEU A 13 -22.73 33.15 21.26
C LEU A 13 -22.82 31.94 22.21
N ARG A 14 -23.32 32.22 23.42
CA ARG A 14 -23.67 31.31 24.53
C ARG A 14 -24.99 30.58 24.24
N ILE A 15 -25.29 29.50 25.01
CA ILE A 15 -26.63 28.95 25.44
C ILE A 15 -26.42 27.44 25.74
N LEU A 16 -26.92 26.72 26.76
CA LEU A 16 -27.79 26.90 27.95
C LEU A 16 -27.57 25.63 28.84
N LEU A 17 -27.55 25.72 30.17
CA LEU A 17 -28.56 25.24 31.15
C LEU A 17 -28.52 23.75 31.60
N CYS A 18 -28.57 23.60 32.94
CA CYS A 18 -28.64 22.38 33.74
C CYS A 18 -29.84 21.47 33.46
N CYS A 19 -29.64 20.15 33.60
CA CYS A 19 -30.63 19.22 34.16
C CYS A 19 -29.91 18.02 34.80
N SER A 20 -30.10 17.84 36.10
CA SER A 20 -29.67 16.67 36.86
C SER A 20 -30.73 15.56 36.76
N ALA A 21 -30.26 14.31 36.89
CA ALA A 21 -30.99 13.07 37.21
C ALA A 21 -31.85 12.40 36.11
N ALA A 22 -31.42 11.22 35.63
CA ALA A 22 -31.97 9.92 36.02
C ALA A 22 -31.65 8.80 34.99
N THR A 23 -31.21 7.65 35.54
CA THR A 23 -31.47 6.26 35.12
C THR A 23 -31.07 5.73 33.73
N VAL A 24 -30.05 4.86 33.78
CA VAL A 24 -29.96 3.50 33.19
C VAL A 24 -30.95 3.16 32.07
N MET A 25 -30.44 2.95 30.86
CA MET A 25 -30.82 1.79 30.04
C MET A 25 -29.73 1.48 29.02
N SER A 26 -29.29 0.25 29.06
CA SER A 26 -28.37 -0.42 28.15
C SER A 26 -28.74 -0.22 26.68
N HIS A 27 -27.73 0.00 25.84
CA HIS A 27 -27.49 -0.79 24.63
C HIS A 27 -26.03 -0.58 24.24
N SER A 28 -25.18 -1.53 24.62
CA SER A 28 -23.91 -1.70 23.92
C SER A 28 -24.26 -2.03 22.46
N ALA A 29 -24.16 -1.04 21.58
CA ALA A 29 -24.04 -1.30 20.16
C ALA A 29 -22.66 -1.93 19.95
N VAL A 30 -22.59 -3.24 20.15
CA VAL A 30 -21.52 -4.05 19.59
C VAL A 30 -21.70 -3.91 18.09
N ALA A 31 -20.91 -3.02 17.49
CA ALA A 31 -20.60 -3.14 16.08
C ALA A 31 -19.94 -4.51 15.94
N GLU A 32 -20.74 -5.48 15.52
CA GLU A 32 -20.26 -6.79 15.11
C GLU A 32 -19.42 -6.53 13.86
N GLU A 33 -18.13 -6.25 14.07
CA GLU A 33 -17.12 -6.41 13.06
C GLU A 33 -17.11 -7.90 12.75
N ARG A 34 -17.99 -8.29 11.82
CA ARG A 34 -18.13 -9.68 11.36
C ARG A 34 -16.72 -10.14 11.04
N PRO A 35 -16.13 -11.06 11.82
CA PRO A 35 -14.87 -11.64 11.42
C PRO A 35 -15.17 -12.29 10.08
N ILE A 36 -14.46 -11.86 9.03
CA ILE A 36 -14.45 -12.56 7.75
C ILE A 36 -14.11 -13.99 8.13
N THR A 37 -15.14 -14.85 8.15
CA THR A 37 -15.00 -16.22 8.59
C THR A 37 -14.15 -16.85 7.52
N ALA A 38 -12.86 -16.97 7.81
CA ALA A 38 -11.91 -17.51 6.88
C ALA A 38 -12.21 -19.00 6.78
N ILE A 39 -13.12 -19.34 5.86
CA ILE A 39 -13.70 -20.68 5.67
C ILE A 39 -12.53 -21.64 5.49
N SER A 40 -12.21 -22.40 6.52
CA SER A 40 -11.18 -23.42 6.49
C SER A 40 -11.91 -24.76 6.46
N THR A 41 -12.32 -25.18 5.27
CA THR A 41 -12.90 -26.50 5.06
C THR A 41 -11.76 -27.52 5.11
N LEU A 42 -11.65 -28.21 6.25
CA LEU A 42 -10.80 -29.40 6.35
C LEU A 42 -11.47 -30.53 5.56
N THR A 43 -10.83 -30.98 4.49
CA THR A 43 -11.30 -32.13 3.68
C THR A 43 -10.44 -33.32 4.01
N GLN A 44 -11.05 -34.40 4.48
CA GLN A 44 -10.37 -35.66 4.74
C GLN A 44 -10.13 -36.40 3.41
N ILE A 45 -8.87 -36.60 3.06
CA ILE A 45 -8.48 -37.31 1.83
C ILE A 45 -8.14 -38.78 2.09
N ASP A 46 -7.82 -39.13 3.34
CA ASP A 46 -7.60 -40.51 3.80
C ASP A 46 -7.90 -40.63 5.31
N ARG A 47 -7.90 -41.84 5.87
CA ARG A 47 -8.16 -42.14 7.29
C ARG A 47 -7.25 -41.41 8.28
N TYR A 48 -6.08 -40.96 7.84
CA TYR A 48 -5.12 -40.24 8.68
C TYR A 48 -4.66 -38.91 8.07
N SER A 49 -5.30 -38.44 6.99
CA SER A 49 -4.87 -37.22 6.30
C SER A 49 -6.03 -36.28 6.05
N VAL A 50 -5.87 -35.06 6.58
CA VAL A 50 -6.79 -33.93 6.39
C VAL A 50 -6.01 -32.80 5.73
N ILE A 51 -6.58 -32.20 4.70
CA ILE A 51 -6.05 -31.00 4.07
C ILE A 51 -7.00 -29.84 4.34
N ALA A 52 -6.44 -28.69 4.71
CA ALA A 52 -7.21 -27.45 4.72
C ALA A 52 -7.31 -26.95 3.28
N VAL A 53 -8.52 -27.01 2.70
CA VAL A 53 -8.77 -26.44 1.38
C VAL A 53 -8.98 -24.94 1.59
N ARG A 54 -7.89 -24.18 1.48
CA ARG A 54 -7.91 -22.73 1.51
C ARG A 54 -7.26 -22.20 0.24
N PRO A 55 -7.73 -21.06 -0.29
CA PRO A 55 -7.00 -20.37 -1.34
C PRO A 55 -5.57 -20.10 -0.88
N THR A 56 -4.60 -20.40 -1.74
CA THR A 56 -3.20 -20.07 -1.50
C THR A 56 -3.03 -18.54 -1.40
N ALA A 57 -1.98 -18.07 -0.72
CA ALA A 57 -1.69 -16.63 -0.62
C ALA A 57 -1.64 -15.98 -2.02
N GLY A 58 -0.98 -16.64 -2.98
CA GLY A 58 -0.92 -16.21 -4.37
C GLY A 58 -2.26 -16.16 -5.13
N GLN A 59 -3.28 -16.89 -4.67
CA GLN A 59 -4.65 -16.80 -5.21
C GLN A 59 -5.45 -15.66 -4.57
N GLN A 60 -5.09 -15.25 -3.35
CA GLN A 60 -5.71 -14.12 -2.66
C GLN A 60 -5.07 -12.79 -3.08
N ASP A 61 -3.75 -12.77 -3.22
CA ASP A 61 -2.93 -11.66 -3.70
C ASP A 61 -2.03 -12.17 -4.83
N LEU A 62 -2.32 -11.77 -6.06
CA LEU A 62 -1.64 -12.28 -7.25
C LEU A 62 -0.17 -11.84 -7.32
N LEU A 63 0.22 -10.75 -6.65
CA LEU A 63 1.61 -10.30 -6.60
C LEU A 63 2.41 -10.99 -5.47
N SER A 64 1.74 -11.73 -4.60
CA SER A 64 2.37 -12.53 -3.55
C SER A 64 2.85 -13.91 -4.03
N VAL A 65 2.59 -14.25 -5.30
CA VAL A 65 3.02 -15.52 -5.89
C VAL A 65 4.55 -15.64 -5.87
N THR A 66 5.04 -16.66 -5.17
CA THR A 66 6.47 -17.00 -5.11
C THR A 66 6.92 -17.72 -6.37
N ARG A 67 7.87 -17.13 -7.10
CA ARG A 67 8.46 -17.74 -8.29
C ARG A 67 9.90 -17.27 -8.47
N ALA A 68 10.78 -18.13 -8.99
CA ALA A 68 12.07 -17.69 -9.50
C ALA A 68 11.89 -16.81 -10.74
N ILE A 69 12.67 -15.74 -10.84
CA ILE A 69 12.60 -14.78 -11.94
C ILE A 69 13.93 -14.77 -12.67
N THR A 70 13.86 -14.91 -13.99
CA THR A 70 15.00 -14.76 -14.89
C THR A 70 14.58 -13.83 -16.02
N ILE A 71 15.26 -12.69 -16.11
CA ILE A 71 15.03 -11.68 -17.13
C ILE A 71 16.01 -11.94 -18.28
N PRO A 72 15.52 -12.14 -19.51
CA PRO A 72 16.39 -12.35 -20.66
C PRO A 72 17.26 -11.13 -20.99
N ASP A 73 18.34 -11.38 -21.73
CA ASP A 73 19.40 -10.40 -21.94
C ASP A 73 19.01 -9.25 -22.90
N ASP A 74 17.94 -9.43 -23.68
CA ASP A 74 17.35 -8.42 -24.56
C ASP A 74 16.63 -7.29 -23.81
N ILE A 75 16.35 -7.49 -22.53
CA ILE A 75 15.74 -6.48 -21.66
C ILE A 75 16.84 -5.64 -21.02
N GLU A 76 16.81 -4.33 -21.29
CA GLU A 76 17.85 -3.40 -20.87
C GLU A 76 17.39 -2.37 -19.83
N SER A 77 16.09 -2.06 -19.75
CA SER A 77 15.54 -1.07 -18.81
C SER A 77 14.84 -1.72 -17.61
N VAL A 78 14.73 -0.98 -16.51
CA VAL A 78 13.95 -1.43 -15.35
C VAL A 78 12.46 -1.52 -15.68
N GLY A 79 11.93 -0.60 -16.49
CA GLY A 79 10.54 -0.62 -16.95
C GLY A 79 10.21 -1.87 -17.76
N ASP A 80 11.06 -2.24 -18.70
CA ASP A 80 10.90 -3.46 -19.50
C ASP A 80 10.99 -4.72 -18.62
N ALA A 81 11.89 -4.73 -17.64
CA ALA A 81 11.99 -5.81 -16.66
C ALA A 81 10.70 -5.95 -15.84
N VAL A 82 10.13 -4.84 -15.36
CA VAL A 82 8.83 -4.84 -14.66
C VAL A 82 7.73 -5.37 -15.57
N HIS A 83 7.64 -4.90 -16.81
CA HIS A 83 6.68 -5.42 -17.79
C HIS A 83 6.84 -6.93 -18.03
N TRP A 84 8.07 -7.43 -18.15
CA TRP A 84 8.37 -8.84 -18.33
C TRP A 84 7.92 -9.69 -17.13
N MET A 85 8.23 -9.21 -15.92
CA MET A 85 7.89 -9.86 -14.66
C MET A 85 6.38 -9.97 -14.42
N LEU A 86 5.59 -8.99 -14.88
CA LEU A 86 4.14 -8.99 -14.75
C LEU A 86 3.41 -9.97 -15.70
N ARG A 87 4.12 -10.61 -16.63
CA ARG A 87 3.47 -11.54 -17.56
C ARG A 87 2.97 -12.78 -16.83
N GLY A 88 1.67 -13.01 -16.95
CA GLY A 88 0.98 -14.11 -16.27
C GLY A 88 0.58 -13.82 -14.82
N SER A 89 0.91 -12.65 -14.25
CA SER A 89 0.44 -12.26 -12.90
C SER A 89 -1.00 -11.75 -12.89
N GLY A 90 -1.49 -11.31 -14.05
CA GLY A 90 -2.79 -10.66 -14.17
C GLY A 90 -2.78 -9.16 -13.88
N TYR A 91 -1.65 -8.59 -13.45
CA TYR A 91 -1.43 -7.16 -13.32
C TYR A 91 -0.75 -6.56 -14.56
N ARG A 92 -0.85 -5.25 -14.75
CA ARG A 92 -0.15 -4.46 -15.78
C ARG A 92 0.46 -3.21 -15.15
N LEU A 93 1.51 -2.67 -15.76
CA LEU A 93 2.00 -1.35 -15.39
C LEU A 93 0.95 -0.29 -15.77
N ALA A 94 0.75 0.70 -14.92
CA ALA A 94 -0.11 1.84 -15.21
C ALA A 94 0.41 2.58 -16.46
N ALA A 95 -0.51 3.19 -17.21
CA ALA A 95 -0.14 3.95 -18.40
C ALA A 95 0.73 5.15 -18.04
N ASP A 96 1.62 5.55 -18.94
CA ASP A 96 2.51 6.71 -18.77
C ASP A 96 1.77 8.00 -18.42
N ALA A 97 0.53 8.17 -18.89
CA ALA A 97 -0.29 9.34 -18.54
C ALA A 97 -0.64 9.44 -17.04
N VAL A 98 -0.56 8.32 -16.30
CA VAL A 98 -0.89 8.22 -14.87
C VAL A 98 0.36 8.19 -14.00
N LEU A 99 1.49 7.73 -14.53
CA LEU A 99 2.76 7.67 -13.80
C LEU A 99 3.32 9.07 -13.51
N SER A 100 3.94 9.22 -12.34
CA SER A 100 4.69 10.45 -12.00
C SER A 100 5.94 10.57 -12.86
N GLU A 101 6.46 11.78 -13.05
CA GLU A 101 7.68 12.01 -13.83
C GLU A 101 8.90 11.31 -13.20
N GLU A 102 8.97 11.28 -11.87
CA GLU A 102 10.02 10.55 -11.14
C GLU A 102 9.94 9.04 -11.36
N ALA A 103 8.72 8.49 -11.40
CA ALA A 103 8.52 7.07 -11.67
C ALA A 103 8.93 6.71 -13.10
N LYS A 104 8.57 7.55 -14.09
CA LYS A 104 9.01 7.37 -15.48
C LYS A 104 10.53 7.37 -15.60
N ALA A 105 11.18 8.38 -15.03
CA ALA A 105 12.64 8.49 -15.03
C ALA A 105 13.31 7.28 -14.36
N MET A 106 12.71 6.72 -13.30
CA MET A 106 13.20 5.51 -12.64
C MET A 106 13.05 4.27 -13.51
N LEU A 107 11.94 4.12 -14.24
CA LEU A 107 11.71 2.99 -15.14
C LEU A 107 12.65 3.00 -16.36
N GLU A 108 13.09 4.17 -16.80
CA GLU A 108 14.07 4.33 -17.88
C GLU A 108 15.51 3.97 -17.47
N LEU A 109 15.78 3.77 -16.18
CA LEU A 109 17.12 3.40 -15.71
C LEU A 109 17.56 2.04 -16.29
N PRO A 110 18.87 1.87 -16.54
CA PRO A 110 19.40 0.60 -17.01
C PRO A 110 19.22 -0.49 -15.96
N LEU A 111 18.84 -1.70 -16.39
CA LEU A 111 18.67 -2.86 -15.54
C LEU A 111 20.04 -3.35 -15.03
N PRO A 112 20.28 -3.33 -13.70
CA PRO A 112 21.52 -3.84 -13.15
C PRO A 112 21.67 -5.35 -13.39
N ALA A 113 22.89 -5.81 -13.69
CA ALA A 113 23.17 -7.23 -13.95
C ALA A 113 22.74 -8.15 -12.79
N VAL A 114 22.88 -7.68 -11.54
CA VAL A 114 22.48 -8.41 -10.33
C VAL A 114 20.95 -8.60 -10.26
N HIS A 115 20.17 -7.71 -10.85
CA HIS A 115 18.71 -7.80 -10.87
C HIS A 115 18.16 -8.67 -12.00
N ARG A 116 19.00 -9.36 -12.79
CA ARG A 116 18.52 -10.25 -13.87
C ARG A 116 18.00 -11.59 -13.35
N ARG A 117 18.43 -12.01 -12.16
CA ARG A 117 18.11 -13.32 -11.58
C ARG A 117 17.72 -13.17 -10.12
N PHE A 118 16.54 -13.66 -9.78
CA PHE A 118 16.07 -13.75 -8.40
C PHE A 118 15.67 -15.18 -8.07
N GLU A 119 16.10 -15.62 -6.89
CA GLU A 119 15.64 -16.86 -6.29
C GLU A 119 14.13 -16.81 -6.00
N PRO A 120 13.46 -17.96 -5.78
CA PRO A 120 12.03 -17.98 -5.51
C PRO A 120 11.61 -17.06 -4.36
N MET A 121 10.92 -15.97 -4.69
CA MET A 121 10.36 -15.03 -3.72
C MET A 121 9.12 -14.33 -4.30
N PRO A 122 8.33 -13.61 -3.48
CA PRO A 122 7.12 -12.94 -3.96
C PRO A 122 7.44 -11.87 -5.01
N LEU A 123 6.60 -11.78 -6.04
CA LEU A 123 6.77 -10.84 -7.16
C LEU A 123 6.85 -9.38 -6.68
N GLN A 124 6.00 -9.00 -5.72
CA GLN A 124 6.03 -7.68 -5.09
C GLN A 124 7.37 -7.36 -4.41
N THR A 125 8.00 -8.36 -3.79
CA THR A 125 9.30 -8.19 -3.13
C THR A 125 10.40 -7.98 -4.15
N VAL A 126 10.38 -8.73 -5.25
CA VAL A 126 11.36 -8.54 -6.35
C VAL A 126 11.25 -7.13 -6.93
N MET A 127 10.02 -6.67 -7.21
CA MET A 127 9.80 -5.32 -7.72
C MET A 127 10.31 -4.26 -6.74
N GLY A 128 10.03 -4.41 -5.43
CA GLY A 128 10.55 -3.51 -4.39
C GLY A 128 12.08 -3.46 -4.34
N LEU A 129 12.76 -4.60 -4.49
CA LEU A 129 14.23 -4.64 -4.54
C LEU A 129 14.77 -3.94 -5.79
N MET A 130 14.10 -4.11 -6.94
CA MET A 130 14.54 -3.58 -8.22
C MET A 130 14.40 -2.05 -8.30
N ILE A 131 13.30 -1.49 -7.79
CA ILE A 131 13.05 -0.04 -7.78
C ILE A 131 13.83 0.69 -6.67
N GLY A 132 14.22 -0.04 -5.62
CA GLY A 132 14.96 0.48 -4.48
C GLY A 132 14.10 1.22 -3.44
N PRO A 133 14.69 1.62 -2.30
CA PRO A 133 13.96 2.14 -1.15
C PRO A 133 13.37 3.55 -1.35
N ALA A 134 13.82 4.26 -2.39
CA ALA A 134 13.32 5.59 -2.71
C ALA A 134 11.91 5.57 -3.31
N PHE A 135 11.42 4.39 -3.73
CA PHE A 135 10.11 4.22 -4.35
C PHE A 135 9.28 3.19 -3.61
N GLN A 136 7.97 3.41 -3.63
CA GLN A 136 6.95 2.48 -3.14
C GLN A 136 6.12 1.94 -4.30
N LEU A 137 5.79 0.64 -4.25
CA LEU A 137 4.89 0.00 -5.18
C LEU A 137 3.44 0.27 -4.74
N ILE A 138 2.68 0.93 -5.61
CA ILE A 138 1.24 1.17 -5.45
C ILE A 138 0.48 0.16 -6.29
N GLN A 139 -0.52 -0.47 -5.70
CA GLN A 139 -1.37 -1.43 -6.38
C GLN A 139 -2.78 -0.87 -6.53
N ASP A 140 -3.36 -1.04 -7.71
CA ASP A 140 -4.78 -0.86 -7.97
C ASP A 140 -5.39 -2.24 -8.28
N PRO A 141 -5.97 -2.93 -7.28
CA PRO A 141 -6.59 -4.24 -7.48
C PRO A 141 -7.85 -4.18 -8.36
N VAL A 142 -8.51 -3.02 -8.47
CA VAL A 142 -9.76 -2.85 -9.22
C VAL A 142 -9.46 -2.88 -10.72
N HIS A 143 -8.48 -2.10 -11.16
CA HIS A 143 -8.06 -2.06 -12.56
C HIS A 143 -6.90 -3.00 -12.87
N ARG A 144 -6.38 -3.71 -11.86
CA ARG A 144 -5.20 -4.59 -11.93
C ARG A 144 -3.99 -3.87 -12.49
N LEU A 145 -3.75 -2.67 -11.98
CA LEU A 145 -2.60 -1.85 -12.33
C LEU A 145 -1.59 -1.81 -11.19
N ILE A 146 -0.33 -1.64 -11.55
CA ILE A 146 0.71 -1.23 -10.60
C ILE A 146 1.27 0.12 -11.02
N ALA A 147 1.61 0.94 -10.04
CA ALA A 147 2.30 2.20 -10.22
C ALA A 147 3.43 2.30 -9.20
N PHE A 148 4.32 3.26 -9.41
CA PHE A 148 5.40 3.56 -8.47
C PHE A 148 5.31 5.01 -8.06
N GLU A 149 5.51 5.26 -6.78
CA GLU A 149 5.58 6.61 -6.23
C GLU A 149 6.87 6.79 -5.47
N ARG A 150 7.45 7.98 -5.53
CA ARG A 150 8.64 8.28 -4.72
C ARG A 150 8.22 8.42 -3.26
N CYS A 151 8.93 7.74 -2.37
CA CYS A 151 8.79 7.95 -0.92
C CYS A 151 9.13 9.41 -0.62
N ALA A 152 8.17 10.18 -0.10
CA ALA A 152 8.45 11.53 0.38
C ALA A 152 9.32 11.43 1.64
N ASP A 153 10.53 11.98 1.59
CA ASP A 153 11.25 12.34 2.81
C ASP A 153 10.40 13.42 3.49
N SER A 154 9.62 13.03 4.50
CA SER A 154 8.82 13.99 5.28
C SER A 154 9.77 15.01 5.92
N PRO A 155 9.81 16.28 5.48
CA PRO A 155 10.61 17.29 6.15
C PRO A 155 9.75 17.86 7.28
N GLY A 156 9.71 17.21 8.44
CA GLY A 156 8.72 17.59 9.44
C GLY A 156 8.78 16.94 10.81
N ARG A 157 9.97 16.67 11.37
CA ARG A 157 10.09 16.45 12.83
C ARG A 157 11.52 16.61 13.38
N ASN A 158 12.16 17.75 13.12
CA ASN A 158 13.45 18.08 13.72
C ASN A 158 13.61 19.56 14.08
N THR A 159 12.86 20.07 15.07
CA THR A 159 13.18 21.29 15.86
C THR A 159 12.12 21.40 16.97
N THR A 160 12.35 21.57 18.28
CA THR A 160 13.53 21.80 19.11
C THR A 160 13.07 21.52 20.55
N GLY A 161 13.69 20.56 21.24
CA GLY A 161 13.74 20.55 22.70
C GLY A 161 15.14 21.01 23.09
N GLY A 162 15.26 22.11 23.84
CA GLY A 162 16.54 22.60 24.33
C GLY A 162 16.58 24.10 24.63
N SER A 163 16.21 24.44 25.87
CA SER A 163 16.95 25.35 26.77
C SER A 163 17.60 26.62 26.21
N GLN A 164 16.98 27.76 26.50
CA GLN A 164 17.53 28.83 27.36
C GLN A 164 16.39 29.72 27.86
#